data_AF-A0A7X5QXN1-F1
#
_entry.id   AF-A0A7X5QXN1-F1
#
_cell.length_a   1.000
_cell.length_b   1.000
_cell.length_c   1.000
_cell.angle_alpha   90.00
_cell.angle_beta   90.00
_cell.angle_gamma   90.00
#
_symmetry.space_group_name_H-M   'P 1'
#
loop_
_entity.id
_entity.type
_entity.pdbx_description
1 polymer ?
#
loop_
_entity_poly.entity_id
_entity_poly.type
_entity_poly.pdbx_seq_one_letter_code
_entity_poly.pdbx_strand_id
1 'polypeptide(L)'
;MRKTIRWMSPALLLAPAMTYAAGFDCGKASTPVEKAICASPAVSALDGQLGAAFRTAVKNHPEKGGALKLDQRHWLADRDASITDFLRDSPGKPLPADIGQYPARIDFLRGLDRTAPKPLDAVRAGLSRLPAGSYDALADLGKVGLPITLATDASLDDPTSFPYEPDARLRKALGELDASSGYRKLPGTTVSSLFSVGGTAHCWTETAFRVEGTKAVAVDAPAMWDGDCMTVHGMARIGDDVVATVLTNPSAGEMNLEASRWDGRTFGPGTQLTMRFDHALSPVGSACAPKQSPCDDFATTAMAAVARYDPSPVPGTLDRSLTGAAKTAYEAMVAPARSPSGIAPKGDTNAYADLPTFEARFAEGEMTGYGPEATFFPIDFRGETLLGFIGHGHVGWRINGDWMVSAWRLKGGKLEAVGSVYVKVKRGALLLSSIVPGVGASAR
;
A
#
# COMPACT_ATOMS: atom_id res chain seq x y z
N MET A 1 -40.15 -67.31 23.35
CA MET A 1 -39.62 -66.33 24.32
C MET A 1 -38.58 -65.45 23.62
N ARG A 2 -38.94 -64.22 23.22
CA ARG A 2 -38.03 -63.27 22.53
C ARG A 2 -37.50 -62.26 23.56
N LYS A 3 -36.18 -62.21 23.74
CA LYS A 3 -35.51 -61.25 24.63
C LYS A 3 -35.42 -59.87 23.96
N THR A 4 -35.95 -58.85 24.62
CA THR A 4 -35.86 -57.44 24.25
C THR A 4 -34.55 -56.83 24.74
N ILE A 5 -33.70 -56.35 23.82
CA ILE A 5 -32.51 -55.55 24.14
C ILE A 5 -32.90 -54.07 24.03
N ARG A 6 -32.76 -53.35 25.14
CA ARG A 6 -33.08 -51.93 25.30
C ARG A 6 -31.84 -51.10 24.94
N TRP A 7 -31.92 -50.33 23.85
CA TRP A 7 -30.85 -49.44 23.39
C TRP A 7 -30.92 -48.12 24.17
N MET A 8 -29.82 -47.73 24.82
CA MET A 8 -29.62 -46.38 25.37
C MET A 8 -28.99 -45.51 24.27
N SER A 9 -29.70 -44.46 23.86
CA SER A 9 -29.16 -43.41 22.97
C SER A 9 -28.17 -42.52 23.74
N PRO A 10 -27.00 -42.17 23.16
CA PRO A 10 -26.14 -41.15 23.74
C PRO A 10 -26.67 -39.75 23.37
N ALA A 11 -26.74 -38.86 24.37
CA ALA A 11 -27.04 -37.45 24.18
C ALA A 11 -25.85 -36.73 23.53
N LEU A 12 -26.10 -36.08 22.39
CA LEU A 12 -25.13 -35.30 21.63
C LEU A 12 -24.96 -33.92 22.29
N LEU A 13 -23.81 -33.66 22.91
CA LEU A 13 -23.42 -32.35 23.43
C LEU A 13 -23.00 -31.43 22.27
N LEU A 14 -23.83 -30.42 21.94
CA LEU A 14 -23.41 -29.32 21.08
C LEU A 14 -22.49 -28.38 21.86
N ALA A 15 -21.22 -28.30 21.47
CA ALA A 15 -20.32 -27.24 21.92
C ALA A 15 -20.73 -25.90 21.27
N PRO A 16 -20.69 -24.77 22.01
CA PRO A 16 -21.02 -23.46 21.45
C PRO A 16 -19.94 -23.05 20.43
N ALA A 17 -20.34 -22.84 19.19
CA ALA A 17 -19.50 -22.13 18.23
C ALA A 17 -19.30 -20.71 18.77
N MET A 18 -18.05 -20.34 19.06
CA MET A 18 -17.71 -18.93 19.31
C MET A 18 -18.02 -18.17 18.03
N THR A 19 -19.18 -17.51 17.98
CA THR A 19 -19.55 -16.61 16.90
C THR A 19 -18.70 -15.35 17.04
N TYR A 20 -17.53 -15.33 16.41
CA TYR A 20 -16.79 -14.09 16.23
C TYR A 20 -17.57 -13.19 15.28
N ALA A 21 -18.28 -12.23 15.86
CA ALA A 21 -18.95 -11.18 15.11
C ALA A 21 -17.90 -10.19 14.57
N ALA A 22 -18.21 -9.60 13.40
CA ALA A 22 -17.49 -8.46 12.87
C ALA A 22 -17.40 -7.32 13.91
N GLY A 23 -16.56 -6.34 13.65
CA GLY A 23 -16.45 -5.13 14.47
C GLY A 23 -17.73 -4.29 14.52
N PHE A 24 -18.74 -4.67 13.73
CA PHE A 24 -20.06 -4.09 13.61
C PHE A 24 -21.16 -5.18 13.59
N ASP A 25 -22.41 -4.75 13.72
CA ASP A 25 -23.58 -5.64 13.67
C ASP A 25 -23.87 -6.07 12.22
N CYS A 26 -23.58 -7.34 11.90
CA CYS A 26 -23.85 -7.90 10.58
C CYS A 26 -25.33 -7.88 10.17
N GLY A 27 -26.27 -7.82 11.13
CA GLY A 27 -27.69 -7.63 10.83
C GLY A 27 -28.03 -6.23 10.29
N LYS A 28 -27.11 -5.27 10.44
CA LYS A 28 -27.22 -3.89 9.95
C LYS A 28 -26.30 -3.59 8.76
N ALA A 29 -25.61 -4.61 8.23
CA ALA A 29 -24.75 -4.46 7.06
C ALA A 29 -25.54 -3.93 5.86
N SER A 30 -25.12 -2.78 5.35
CA SER A 30 -25.81 -2.01 4.32
C SER A 30 -25.01 -1.96 3.02
N THR A 31 -23.69 -1.85 3.10
CA THR A 31 -22.81 -1.74 1.94
C THR A 31 -22.41 -3.11 1.39
N PRO A 32 -22.02 -3.21 0.09
CA PRO A 32 -21.46 -4.45 -0.45
C PRO A 32 -20.23 -4.95 0.32
N VAL A 33 -19.36 -4.04 0.76
CA VAL A 33 -18.19 -4.34 1.58
C VAL A 33 -18.58 -4.95 2.92
N GLU A 34 -19.50 -4.32 3.67
CA GLU A 34 -19.98 -4.83 4.96
C GLU A 34 -20.60 -6.22 4.82
N LYS A 35 -21.42 -6.42 3.78
CA LYS A 35 -22.04 -7.72 3.48
C LYS A 35 -20.99 -8.78 3.16
N ALA A 36 -19.95 -8.44 2.39
CA ALA A 36 -18.86 -9.36 2.05
C ALA A 36 -18.02 -9.76 3.27
N ILE A 37 -17.74 -8.81 4.17
CA ILE A 37 -17.08 -9.08 5.45
C ILE A 37 -17.93 -10.07 6.27
N CYS A 38 -19.22 -9.80 6.44
CA CYS A 38 -20.13 -10.65 7.20
C CYS A 38 -20.33 -12.04 6.58
N ALA A 39 -20.28 -12.14 5.25
CA ALA A 39 -20.39 -13.42 4.53
C ALA A 39 -19.10 -14.27 4.61
N SER A 40 -18.00 -13.72 5.09
CA SER A 40 -16.68 -14.37 5.13
C SER A 40 -16.26 -14.61 6.59
N PRO A 41 -16.49 -15.81 7.17
CA PRO A 41 -16.29 -16.05 8.61
C PRO A 41 -14.89 -15.69 9.13
N ALA A 42 -13.84 -16.01 8.36
CA ALA A 42 -12.47 -15.69 8.74
C ALA A 42 -12.23 -14.16 8.79
N VAL A 43 -12.73 -13.42 7.80
CA VAL A 43 -12.58 -11.96 7.74
C VAL A 43 -13.46 -11.27 8.77
N SER A 44 -14.69 -11.74 8.99
CA SER A 44 -15.55 -11.28 10.08
C SER A 44 -14.86 -11.40 11.45
N ALA A 45 -14.20 -12.54 11.71
CA ALA A 45 -13.46 -12.73 12.95
C ALA A 45 -12.27 -11.77 13.10
N LEU A 46 -11.54 -11.52 12.01
CA LEU A 46 -10.44 -10.55 11.99
C LEU A 46 -10.93 -9.11 12.20
N ASP A 47 -12.06 -8.72 11.60
CA ASP A 47 -12.68 -7.40 11.77
C ASP A 47 -13.13 -7.18 13.22
N GLY A 48 -13.71 -8.19 13.87
CA GLY A 48 -14.03 -8.17 15.29
C GLY A 48 -12.79 -7.98 16.19
N GLN A 49 -11.71 -8.71 15.91
CA GLN A 49 -10.43 -8.59 16.63
C GLN A 49 -9.80 -7.21 16.46
N LEU A 50 -9.83 -6.67 15.24
CA LEU A 50 -9.35 -5.33 14.95
C LEU A 50 -10.14 -4.27 15.71
N GLY A 51 -11.48 -4.36 15.70
CA GLY A 51 -12.34 -3.46 16.45
C GLY A 51 -12.02 -3.47 17.95
N ALA A 52 -11.74 -4.63 18.53
CA ALA A 52 -11.32 -4.75 19.93
C ALA A 52 -9.93 -4.14 20.18
N ALA A 53 -8.96 -4.39 19.29
CA ALA A 53 -7.62 -3.81 19.38
C ALA A 53 -7.66 -2.27 19.28
N PHE A 54 -8.45 -1.73 18.35
CA PHE A 54 -8.62 -0.29 18.17
C PHE A 54 -9.24 0.39 19.40
N ARG A 55 -10.32 -0.18 19.95
CA ARG A 55 -10.94 0.33 21.20
C ARG A 55 -9.96 0.33 22.36
N THR A 56 -9.14 -0.72 22.47
CA THR A 56 -8.10 -0.82 23.50
C THR A 56 -7.03 0.25 23.30
N ALA A 57 -6.53 0.43 22.08
CA ALA A 57 -5.54 1.46 21.75
C ALA A 57 -6.04 2.87 22.08
N VAL A 58 -7.27 3.22 21.69
CA VAL A 58 -7.87 4.54 22.00
C VAL A 58 -8.06 4.74 23.50
N LYS A 59 -8.44 3.69 24.24
CA LYS A 59 -8.60 3.75 25.69
C LYS A 59 -7.26 3.94 26.41
N ASN A 60 -6.22 3.23 25.99
CA ASN A 60 -4.91 3.23 26.65
C ASN A 60 -4.04 4.43 26.25
N HIS A 61 -4.32 5.06 25.10
CA HIS A 61 -3.58 6.22 24.58
C HIS A 61 -4.51 7.41 24.29
N PRO A 62 -5.19 7.98 25.30
CA PRO A 62 -6.08 9.12 25.09
C PRO A 62 -5.37 10.32 24.43
N GLU A 63 -4.07 10.50 24.68
CA GLU A 63 -3.22 11.53 24.07
C GLU A 63 -3.01 11.34 22.57
N LYS A 64 -3.09 10.08 22.08
CA LYS A 64 -3.01 9.73 20.65
C LYS A 64 -4.38 9.57 19.99
N GLY A 65 -5.47 9.80 20.72
CA GLY A 65 -6.83 9.47 20.26
C GLY A 65 -7.23 10.11 18.92
N GLY A 66 -6.76 11.34 18.65
CA GLY A 66 -6.96 12.00 17.37
C GLY A 66 -6.23 11.29 16.22
N ALA A 67 -4.94 11.03 16.40
CA ALA A 67 -4.09 10.34 15.43
C ALA A 67 -4.59 8.91 15.15
N LEU A 68 -4.96 8.16 16.20
CA LEU A 68 -5.54 6.81 16.08
C LEU A 68 -6.82 6.80 15.23
N LYS A 69 -7.73 7.75 15.47
CA LYS A 69 -8.98 7.83 14.70
C LYS A 69 -8.74 8.22 13.24
N LEU A 70 -7.78 9.11 12.98
CA LEU A 70 -7.44 9.51 11.62
C LEU A 70 -6.79 8.36 10.85
N ASP A 71 -5.76 7.75 11.42
CA ASP A 71 -5.08 6.59 10.86
C ASP A 71 -6.03 5.39 10.65
N GLN A 72 -6.97 5.18 11.57
CA GLN A 72 -8.00 4.15 11.40
C GLN A 72 -8.94 4.45 10.23
N ARG A 73 -9.28 5.71 9.94
CA ARG A 73 -10.07 6.06 8.76
C ARG A 73 -9.29 5.80 7.47
N HIS A 74 -8.01 6.12 7.44
CA HIS A 74 -7.15 5.82 6.27
C HIS A 74 -7.11 4.31 6.02
N TRP A 75 -6.86 3.52 7.05
CA TRP A 75 -6.84 2.06 6.90
C TRP A 75 -8.20 1.49 6.47
N LEU A 76 -9.32 2.03 6.94
CA LEU A 76 -10.66 1.61 6.48
C LEU A 76 -10.88 1.93 5.00
N ALA A 77 -10.40 3.08 4.52
CA ALA A 77 -10.46 3.45 3.11
C ALA A 77 -9.67 2.45 2.24
N ASP A 78 -8.43 2.13 2.63
CA ASP A 78 -7.58 1.15 1.93
C ASP A 78 -8.21 -0.25 1.91
N ARG A 79 -8.78 -0.67 3.05
CA ARG A 79 -9.49 -1.95 3.19
C ARG A 79 -10.69 -2.00 2.25
N ASP A 80 -11.52 -0.97 2.25
CA ASP A 80 -12.76 -0.92 1.48
C ASP A 80 -12.47 -0.87 -0.03
N ALA A 81 -11.41 -0.17 -0.45
CA ALA A 81 -10.88 -0.22 -1.81
C ALA A 81 -10.50 -1.66 -2.19
N SER A 82 -9.66 -2.31 -1.37
CA SER A 82 -9.18 -3.67 -1.63
C SER A 82 -10.32 -4.69 -1.72
N ILE A 83 -11.33 -4.58 -0.85
CA ILE A 83 -12.52 -5.45 -0.89
C ILE A 83 -13.36 -5.16 -2.14
N THR A 84 -13.53 -3.90 -2.49
CA THR A 84 -14.27 -3.50 -3.71
C THR A 84 -13.61 -4.08 -4.95
N ASP A 85 -12.29 -3.98 -5.06
CA ASP A 85 -11.52 -4.56 -6.15
C ASP A 85 -11.68 -6.08 -6.22
N PHE A 86 -11.55 -6.76 -5.08
CA PHE A 86 -11.77 -8.20 -5.02
C PHE A 86 -13.19 -8.59 -5.46
N LEU A 87 -14.22 -7.86 -5.02
CA LEU A 87 -15.61 -8.14 -5.38
C LEU A 87 -15.87 -7.93 -6.88
N ARG A 88 -15.18 -6.97 -7.51
CA ARG A 88 -15.21 -6.75 -8.97
C ARG A 88 -14.57 -7.93 -9.70
N ASP A 89 -13.37 -8.34 -9.28
CA ASP A 89 -12.54 -9.30 -10.01
C ASP A 89 -12.92 -10.76 -9.72
N SER A 90 -13.57 -11.01 -8.59
CA SER A 90 -13.97 -12.34 -8.10
C SER A 90 -15.41 -12.35 -7.56
N PRO A 91 -16.42 -12.04 -8.41
CA PRO A 91 -17.80 -11.90 -7.97
C PRO A 91 -18.32 -13.21 -7.35
N GLY A 92 -18.95 -13.08 -6.17
CA GLY A 92 -19.54 -14.20 -5.44
C GLY A 92 -18.53 -15.13 -4.74
N LYS A 93 -17.23 -14.85 -4.80
CA LYS A 93 -16.22 -15.57 -4.01
C LYS A 93 -16.15 -15.00 -2.58
N PRO A 94 -15.88 -15.85 -1.57
CA PRO A 94 -15.61 -15.36 -0.21
C PRO A 94 -14.31 -14.56 -0.20
N LEU A 95 -14.21 -13.60 0.72
CA LEU A 95 -13.00 -12.81 0.87
C LEU A 95 -11.84 -13.69 1.37
N PRO A 96 -10.63 -13.55 0.81
CA PRO A 96 -9.47 -14.26 1.30
C PRO A 96 -9.01 -13.66 2.64
N ALA A 97 -8.32 -14.46 3.46
CA ALA A 97 -7.98 -14.06 4.84
C ALA A 97 -6.94 -12.93 4.93
N ASP A 98 -6.18 -12.72 3.87
CA ASP A 98 -5.16 -11.67 3.72
C ASP A 98 -5.72 -10.35 3.17
N ILE A 99 -7.01 -10.30 2.78
CA ILE A 99 -7.65 -9.08 2.25
C ILE A 99 -7.50 -7.92 3.23
N GLY A 100 -7.17 -6.72 2.75
CA GLY A 100 -7.07 -5.52 3.57
C GLY A 100 -6.04 -5.57 4.71
N GLN A 101 -5.18 -6.60 4.76
CA GLN A 101 -4.07 -6.71 5.71
C GLN A 101 -4.49 -6.62 7.20
N TYR A 102 -5.63 -7.23 7.57
CA TYR A 102 -6.12 -7.23 8.96
C TYR A 102 -5.07 -7.67 10.00
N PRO A 103 -4.30 -8.77 9.80
CA PRO A 103 -3.31 -9.19 10.80
C PRO A 103 -2.26 -8.12 11.07
N ALA A 104 -1.70 -7.50 10.01
CA ALA A 104 -0.72 -6.43 10.14
C ALA A 104 -1.29 -5.23 10.90
N ARG A 105 -2.55 -4.86 10.64
CA ARG A 105 -3.21 -3.76 11.35
C ARG A 105 -3.46 -4.08 12.82
N ILE A 106 -3.89 -5.31 13.13
CA ILE A 106 -4.08 -5.77 14.52
C ILE A 106 -2.75 -5.74 15.28
N ASP A 107 -1.67 -6.23 14.67
CA ASP A 107 -0.34 -6.23 15.27
C ASP A 107 0.20 -4.82 15.46
N PHE A 108 -0.06 -3.91 14.51
CA PHE A 108 0.28 -2.50 14.65
C PHE A 108 -0.39 -1.89 15.89
N LEU A 109 -1.71 -2.07 16.04
CA LEU A 109 -2.46 -1.53 17.17
C LEU A 109 -2.02 -2.13 18.52
N ARG A 110 -1.74 -3.44 18.55
CA ARG A 110 -1.22 -4.13 19.74
C ARG A 110 0.24 -3.78 20.06
N GLY A 111 1.00 -3.36 19.06
CA GLY A 111 2.42 -3.06 19.16
C GLY A 111 2.75 -1.63 19.62
N LEU A 112 1.75 -0.76 19.83
CA LEU A 112 1.98 0.66 20.14
C LEU A 112 2.89 0.88 21.36
N ASP A 113 2.77 0.02 22.37
CA ASP A 113 3.57 0.07 23.61
C ASP A 113 4.80 -0.85 23.61
N ARG A 114 4.99 -1.65 22.56
CA ARG A 114 6.17 -2.53 22.51
C ARG A 114 7.43 -1.69 22.50
N THR A 115 8.35 -2.06 23.39
CA THR A 115 9.68 -1.44 23.42
C THR A 115 10.41 -1.77 22.13
N ALA A 116 10.93 -0.75 21.46
CA ALA A 116 11.73 -0.95 20.26
C ALA A 116 13.07 -1.60 20.64
N PRO A 117 13.48 -2.68 19.97
CA PRO A 117 14.80 -3.24 20.20
C PRO A 117 15.88 -2.34 19.58
N LYS A 118 17.11 -2.46 20.06
CA LYS A 118 18.25 -1.80 19.41
C LYS A 118 18.48 -2.36 18.01
N PRO A 119 18.77 -1.51 17.00
CA PRO A 119 18.89 -0.05 17.07
C PRO A 119 17.61 0.73 16.69
N LEU A 120 16.46 0.06 16.54
CA LEU A 120 15.20 0.71 16.20
C LEU A 120 14.67 1.63 17.31
N ASP A 121 15.15 1.49 18.55
CA ASP A 121 14.91 2.44 19.64
C ASP A 121 15.41 3.85 19.29
N ALA A 122 16.63 3.96 18.77
CA ALA A 122 17.21 5.23 18.35
C ALA A 122 16.43 5.84 17.17
N VAL A 123 16.05 5.01 16.19
CA VAL A 123 15.22 5.46 15.05
C VAL A 123 13.86 5.96 15.54
N ARG A 124 13.17 5.18 16.37
CA ARG A 124 11.85 5.52 16.91
C ARG A 124 11.88 6.81 17.73
N ALA A 125 12.91 7.01 18.54
CA ALA A 125 13.10 8.25 19.30
C ALA A 125 13.33 9.47 18.38
N GLY A 126 13.99 9.26 17.23
CA GLY A 126 14.25 10.30 16.24
C GLY A 126 13.06 10.67 15.35
N LEU A 127 12.00 9.86 15.30
CA LEU A 127 10.89 10.04 14.36
C LEU A 127 10.18 11.40 14.44
N SER A 128 10.19 12.06 15.61
CA SER A 128 9.66 13.42 15.76
C SER A 128 10.41 14.49 14.94
N ARG A 129 11.64 14.17 14.49
CA ARG A 129 12.49 15.02 13.65
C ARG A 129 12.42 14.65 12.17
N LEU A 130 11.64 13.62 11.82
CA LEU A 130 11.51 13.18 10.44
C LEU A 130 10.87 14.30 9.59
N PRO A 131 11.51 14.73 8.47
CA PRO A 131 10.93 15.74 7.61
C PRO A 131 9.57 15.31 7.02
N ALA A 132 8.66 16.27 6.85
CA ALA A 132 7.41 16.03 6.14
C ALA A 132 7.69 15.57 4.70
N GLY A 133 6.93 14.58 4.22
CA GLY A 133 7.14 14.01 2.89
C GLY A 133 8.34 13.08 2.75
N SER A 134 9.03 12.70 3.84
CA SER A 134 10.13 11.73 3.80
C SER A 134 9.64 10.37 3.29
N TYR A 135 10.33 9.78 2.29
CA TYR A 135 10.08 8.42 1.80
C TYR A 135 11.24 7.44 2.12
N ASP A 136 12.33 7.94 2.71
CA ASP A 136 13.45 7.14 3.21
C ASP A 136 13.78 7.62 4.63
N ALA A 137 13.21 6.93 5.62
CA ALA A 137 13.31 7.32 7.02
C ALA A 137 14.77 7.42 7.48
N LEU A 138 15.62 6.46 7.09
CA LEU A 138 16.99 6.39 7.59
C LEU A 138 17.86 7.48 6.95
N ALA A 139 17.74 7.69 5.64
CA ALA A 139 18.46 8.77 4.96
C ALA A 139 18.10 10.14 5.55
N ASP A 140 16.80 10.40 5.71
CA ASP A 140 16.33 11.71 6.15
C ASP A 140 16.59 11.95 7.64
N LEU A 141 16.50 10.92 8.49
CA LEU A 141 16.92 11.01 9.88
C LEU A 141 18.43 11.27 10.01
N GLY A 142 19.24 10.65 9.15
CA GLY A 142 20.69 10.93 9.08
C GLY A 142 20.97 12.40 8.74
N LYS A 143 20.26 12.97 7.76
CA LYS A 143 20.39 14.39 7.36
C LYS A 143 20.05 15.36 8.49
N VAL A 144 19.08 15.01 9.34
CA VAL A 144 18.72 15.86 10.49
C VAL A 144 19.59 15.60 11.71
N GLY A 145 20.62 14.74 11.63
CA GLY A 145 21.64 14.58 12.66
C GLY A 145 21.47 13.39 13.59
N LEU A 146 20.71 12.35 13.20
CA LEU A 146 20.85 11.04 13.85
C LEU A 146 22.16 10.37 13.36
N PRO A 147 22.83 9.58 14.22
CA PRO A 147 24.08 8.89 13.86
C PRO A 147 23.78 7.70 12.94
N ILE A 148 23.40 7.99 11.70
CA ILE A 148 23.02 7.01 10.69
C ILE A 148 23.99 7.14 9.51
N THR A 149 24.69 6.06 9.19
CA THR A 149 25.48 5.94 7.96
C THR A 149 24.84 4.87 7.09
N LEU A 150 24.31 5.27 5.93
CA LEU A 150 23.80 4.32 4.95
C LEU A 150 24.94 3.69 4.16
N ALA A 151 24.76 2.44 3.77
CA ALA A 151 25.61 1.82 2.76
C ALA A 151 25.38 2.49 1.40
N THR A 152 26.43 2.54 0.59
CA THR A 152 26.36 2.94 -0.82
C THR A 152 26.53 1.72 -1.71
N ASP A 153 25.84 1.69 -2.82
CA ASP A 153 25.98 0.59 -3.78
C ASP A 153 27.17 0.83 -4.71
N ALA A 154 27.93 -0.24 -4.96
CA ALA A 154 28.94 -0.29 -6.01
C ALA A 154 28.43 -1.19 -7.13
N SER A 155 28.18 -0.59 -8.32
CA SER A 155 27.74 -1.34 -9.51
C SER A 155 28.76 -2.39 -9.89
N LEU A 156 28.27 -3.52 -10.38
CA LEU A 156 29.07 -4.66 -10.78
C LEU A 156 28.53 -5.23 -12.08
N ASP A 157 28.97 -4.64 -13.19
CA ASP A 157 28.57 -5.04 -14.55
C ASP A 157 29.40 -6.25 -15.05
N ASP A 158 30.57 -6.46 -14.44
CA ASP A 158 31.48 -7.58 -14.71
C ASP A 158 31.83 -8.28 -13.39
N PRO A 159 31.54 -9.60 -13.24
CA PRO A 159 31.92 -10.40 -12.07
C PRO A 159 33.40 -10.28 -11.67
N THR A 160 34.31 -10.04 -12.63
CA THR A 160 35.76 -9.92 -12.36
C THR A 160 36.14 -8.62 -11.68
N SER A 161 35.25 -7.61 -11.69
CA SER A 161 35.44 -6.35 -10.98
C SER A 161 35.14 -6.42 -9.48
N PHE A 162 34.67 -7.58 -9.00
CA PHE A 162 34.48 -7.82 -7.58
C PHE A 162 35.82 -7.74 -6.83
N PRO A 163 35.96 -6.87 -5.80
CA PRO A 163 37.28 -6.51 -5.27
C PRO A 163 37.85 -7.51 -4.26
N TYR A 164 37.14 -8.60 -3.97
CA TYR A 164 37.54 -9.60 -2.97
C TYR A 164 37.67 -10.98 -3.60
N GLU A 165 38.49 -11.85 -3.03
CA GLU A 165 38.57 -13.26 -3.41
C GLU A 165 37.30 -13.99 -2.92
N PRO A 166 36.38 -14.42 -3.83
CA PRO A 166 35.12 -15.03 -3.41
C PRO A 166 35.28 -16.50 -3.05
N ASP A 167 34.56 -16.95 -2.03
CA ASP A 167 34.36 -18.37 -1.75
C ASP A 167 33.49 -19.07 -2.83
N ALA A 168 33.17 -20.35 -2.64
CA ALA A 168 32.38 -21.10 -3.61
C ALA A 168 30.93 -20.56 -3.78
N ARG A 169 30.29 -20.11 -2.70
CA ARG A 169 28.91 -19.61 -2.72
C ARG A 169 28.84 -18.25 -3.39
N LEU A 170 29.78 -17.35 -3.09
CA LEU A 170 29.88 -16.06 -3.77
C LEU A 170 30.28 -16.20 -5.23
N ARG A 171 31.20 -17.11 -5.58
CA ARG A 171 31.55 -17.35 -6.98
C ARG A 171 30.35 -17.82 -7.80
N LYS A 172 29.49 -18.65 -7.20
CA LYS A 172 28.21 -19.03 -7.81
C LYS A 172 27.30 -17.81 -8.00
N ALA A 173 27.07 -17.04 -6.94
CA ALA A 173 26.20 -15.84 -7.00
C ALA A 173 26.69 -14.80 -8.01
N LEU A 174 28.00 -14.57 -8.11
CA LEU A 174 28.63 -13.71 -9.12
C LEU A 174 28.41 -14.22 -10.55
N GLY A 175 28.24 -15.53 -10.75
CA GLY A 175 27.91 -16.12 -12.05
C GLY A 175 26.43 -16.03 -12.42
N GLU A 176 25.58 -15.58 -11.51
CA GLU A 176 24.12 -15.53 -11.64
C GLU A 176 23.58 -14.08 -11.61
N LEU A 177 24.45 -13.08 -11.75
CA LEU A 177 24.06 -11.67 -11.74
C LEU A 177 23.16 -11.31 -12.93
N ASP A 178 22.12 -10.50 -12.67
CA ASP A 178 21.19 -9.91 -13.64
C ASP A 178 21.53 -8.42 -13.92
N ALA A 179 20.69 -7.74 -14.72
CA ALA A 179 20.92 -6.44 -15.33
C ALA A 179 21.19 -5.25 -14.38
N SER A 180 20.80 -5.32 -13.11
CA SER A 180 21.18 -4.33 -12.08
C SER A 180 21.78 -5.04 -10.89
N SER A 181 23.11 -5.11 -10.87
CA SER A 181 23.87 -5.88 -9.89
C SER A 181 24.96 -5.06 -9.24
N GLY A 182 25.30 -5.41 -8.01
CA GLY A 182 26.28 -4.67 -7.24
C GLY A 182 26.59 -5.30 -5.90
N TYR A 183 27.42 -4.62 -5.13
CA TYR A 183 27.62 -4.94 -3.71
C TYR A 183 27.58 -3.69 -2.85
N ARG A 184 27.24 -3.87 -1.56
CA ARG A 184 27.06 -2.76 -0.63
C ARG A 184 28.35 -2.38 0.08
N LYS A 185 28.67 -1.09 0.07
CA LYS A 185 29.80 -0.52 0.82
C LYS A 185 29.28 0.24 2.03
N LEU A 186 29.57 -0.27 3.21
CA LEU A 186 29.34 0.44 4.45
C LEU A 186 30.70 0.71 5.13
N PRO A 187 31.07 1.97 5.41
CA PRO A 187 32.37 2.27 6.00
C PRO A 187 32.59 1.60 7.37
N GLY A 188 33.78 1.06 7.57
CA GLY A 188 34.21 0.48 8.85
C GLY A 188 33.46 -0.77 9.29
N THR A 189 32.82 -1.50 8.37
CA THR A 189 32.25 -2.82 8.65
C THR A 189 32.93 -3.89 7.83
N THR A 190 32.88 -5.12 8.33
CA THR A 190 33.35 -6.32 7.63
C THR A 190 32.22 -7.03 6.91
N VAL A 191 30.95 -6.69 7.11
CA VAL A 191 29.81 -7.34 6.45
C VAL A 191 29.28 -6.51 5.29
N SER A 192 28.91 -7.17 4.20
CA SER A 192 28.34 -6.60 2.99
C SER A 192 27.35 -7.60 2.38
N SER A 193 26.69 -7.22 1.29
CA SER A 193 25.96 -8.15 0.44
C SER A 193 26.23 -7.88 -1.03
N LEU A 194 26.30 -8.96 -1.80
CA LEU A 194 26.21 -8.97 -3.24
C LEU A 194 24.73 -9.08 -3.58
N PHE A 195 24.24 -8.22 -4.46
CA PHE A 195 22.83 -8.17 -4.85
C PHE A 195 22.69 -8.11 -6.36
N SER A 196 21.53 -8.57 -6.80
CA SER A 196 21.01 -8.37 -8.14
C SER A 196 19.52 -8.03 -8.08
N VAL A 197 19.09 -7.10 -8.91
CA VAL A 197 17.69 -6.69 -9.04
C VAL A 197 17.26 -6.90 -10.48
N GLY A 198 16.25 -7.74 -10.64
CA GLY A 198 15.83 -8.24 -11.95
C GLY A 198 14.33 -8.19 -12.18
N GLY A 199 13.95 -8.33 -13.44
CA GLY A 199 12.55 -8.42 -13.86
C GLY A 199 11.75 -7.11 -13.76
N THR A 200 10.53 -7.13 -14.29
CA THR A 200 9.64 -5.95 -14.29
C THR A 200 9.13 -5.60 -12.90
N ALA A 201 9.12 -6.56 -11.98
CA ALA A 201 8.76 -6.39 -10.57
C ALA A 201 9.94 -6.00 -9.66
N HIS A 202 11.16 -5.83 -10.21
CA HIS A 202 12.37 -5.50 -9.43
C HIS A 202 12.56 -6.44 -8.22
N CYS A 203 12.69 -7.73 -8.51
CA CYS A 203 12.90 -8.75 -7.49
C CYS A 203 14.38 -8.84 -7.09
N TRP A 204 14.64 -9.01 -5.80
CA TRP A 204 15.99 -9.07 -5.25
C TRP A 204 16.51 -10.52 -5.24
N THR A 205 17.80 -10.67 -5.59
CA THR A 205 18.59 -11.86 -5.29
C THR A 205 19.83 -11.42 -4.55
N GLU A 206 20.03 -11.92 -3.33
CA GLU A 206 21.10 -11.45 -2.45
C GLU A 206 21.92 -12.56 -1.83
N THR A 207 23.23 -12.32 -1.71
CA THR A 207 24.16 -13.14 -0.92
C THR A 207 24.94 -12.23 0.01
N ALA A 208 24.67 -12.35 1.31
CA ALA A 208 25.46 -11.68 2.33
C ALA A 208 26.86 -12.30 2.45
N PHE A 209 27.86 -11.49 2.75
CA PHE A 209 29.22 -11.97 2.97
C PHE A 209 29.98 -11.12 3.98
N ARG A 210 31.02 -11.72 4.56
CA ARG A 210 32.00 -11.05 5.40
C ARG A 210 33.35 -10.97 4.71
N VAL A 211 34.02 -9.85 4.86
CA VAL A 211 35.37 -9.57 4.39
C VAL A 211 36.37 -9.97 5.48
N GLU A 212 37.31 -10.84 5.11
CA GLU A 212 38.42 -11.32 5.94
C GLU A 212 39.74 -11.07 5.20
N GLY A 213 40.37 -9.92 5.44
CA GLY A 213 41.53 -9.51 4.65
C GLY A 213 41.13 -9.27 3.19
N THR A 214 41.66 -10.07 2.26
CA THR A 214 41.29 -10.03 0.83
C THR A 214 40.12 -10.94 0.47
N LYS A 215 39.68 -11.82 1.39
CA LYS A 215 38.68 -12.84 1.11
C LYS A 215 37.28 -12.34 1.43
N ALA A 216 36.32 -12.71 0.59
CA ALA A 216 34.90 -12.59 0.89
C ALA A 216 34.33 -14.00 1.14
N VAL A 217 33.79 -14.19 2.35
CA VAL A 217 33.22 -15.46 2.81
C VAL A 217 31.72 -15.26 2.95
N ALA A 218 30.93 -16.04 2.22
CA ALA A 218 29.49 -15.98 2.26
C ALA A 218 28.98 -16.32 3.67
N VAL A 219 27.95 -15.61 4.10
CA VAL A 219 27.22 -15.88 5.35
C VAL A 219 25.74 -15.99 5.03
N ASP A 220 24.95 -16.45 6.00
CA ASP A 220 23.51 -16.48 5.82
C ASP A 220 22.95 -15.06 5.80
N ALA A 221 22.16 -14.78 4.77
CA ALA A 221 21.41 -13.54 4.65
C ALA A 221 20.31 -13.49 5.72
N PRO A 222 19.91 -12.30 6.18
CA PRO A 222 18.74 -12.16 7.04
C PRO A 222 17.48 -12.62 6.29
N ALA A 223 16.56 -13.30 6.98
CA ALA A 223 15.36 -13.87 6.37
C ALA A 223 14.48 -12.84 5.64
N MET A 224 14.51 -11.58 6.10
CA MET A 224 13.78 -10.46 5.49
C MET A 224 14.25 -10.09 4.07
N TRP A 225 15.43 -10.54 3.62
CA TRP A 225 15.90 -10.34 2.24
C TRP A 225 15.51 -11.47 1.28
N ASP A 226 14.77 -12.48 1.75
CA ASP A 226 14.47 -13.65 0.95
C ASP A 226 13.31 -13.43 -0.03
N GLY A 227 13.61 -13.51 -1.33
CA GLY A 227 12.62 -13.74 -2.38
C GLY A 227 11.53 -12.68 -2.54
N ASP A 228 11.84 -11.41 -2.25
CA ASP A 228 10.89 -10.31 -2.36
C ASP A 228 11.14 -9.42 -3.59
N CYS A 229 10.12 -8.62 -3.89
CA CYS A 229 10.09 -7.73 -5.05
C CYS A 229 9.45 -6.40 -4.65
N MET A 230 9.74 -5.34 -5.39
CA MET A 230 9.18 -4.00 -5.13
C MET A 230 9.44 -3.46 -3.71
N THR A 231 10.53 -3.91 -3.09
CA THR A 231 11.04 -3.43 -1.80
C THR A 231 12.37 -2.72 -2.00
N VAL A 232 12.84 -2.01 -0.97
CA VAL A 232 14.18 -1.38 -0.98
C VAL A 232 15.05 -2.04 0.08
N HIS A 233 15.97 -2.87 -0.36
CA HIS A 233 16.97 -3.48 0.50
C HIS A 233 18.15 -2.54 0.74
N GLY A 234 18.72 -2.59 1.94
CA GLY A 234 19.86 -1.76 2.28
C GLY A 234 20.64 -2.28 3.48
N MET A 235 21.75 -1.62 3.77
CA MET A 235 22.47 -1.79 5.03
C MET A 235 22.75 -0.42 5.62
N ALA A 236 22.76 -0.33 6.94
CA ALA A 236 23.04 0.90 7.64
C ALA A 236 23.85 0.65 8.91
N ARG A 237 24.59 1.66 9.35
CA ARG A 237 25.07 1.78 10.72
C ARG A 237 24.19 2.78 11.44
N ILE A 238 23.60 2.38 12.57
CA ILE A 238 22.77 3.24 13.42
C ILE A 238 23.41 3.26 14.81
N GLY A 239 24.04 4.37 15.17
CA GLY A 239 24.97 4.41 16.29
C GLY A 239 26.15 3.46 16.04
N ASP A 240 26.33 2.48 16.93
CA ASP A 240 27.37 1.46 16.78
C ASP A 240 26.88 0.19 16.06
N ASP A 241 25.57 0.04 15.90
CA ASP A 241 24.95 -1.18 15.38
C ASP A 241 24.92 -1.19 13.85
N VAL A 242 25.42 -2.28 13.26
CA VAL A 242 25.28 -2.55 11.83
C VAL A 242 24.00 -3.37 11.61
N VAL A 243 23.17 -2.93 10.67
CA VAL A 243 21.91 -3.59 10.34
C VAL A 243 21.77 -3.83 8.85
N ALA A 244 21.15 -4.94 8.49
CA ALA A 244 20.45 -5.11 7.23
C ALA A 244 19.05 -4.48 7.36
N THR A 245 18.55 -3.88 6.29
CA THR A 245 17.28 -3.17 6.28
C THR A 245 16.45 -3.55 5.06
N VAL A 246 15.14 -3.53 5.24
CA VAL A 246 14.16 -3.55 4.15
C VAL A 246 13.16 -2.42 4.41
N LEU A 247 12.98 -1.57 3.41
CA LEU A 247 11.91 -0.56 3.40
C LEU A 247 10.76 -1.07 2.52
N THR A 248 9.58 -1.21 3.10
CA THR A 248 8.36 -1.60 2.38
C THR A 248 7.24 -0.59 2.56
N ASN A 249 6.23 -0.71 1.70
CA ASN A 249 5.05 0.16 1.65
C ASN A 249 5.39 1.65 1.77
N PRO A 250 6.26 2.24 0.93
CA PRO A 250 6.54 3.68 1.00
C PRO A 250 5.40 4.48 0.36
N SER A 251 4.15 4.27 0.80
CA SER A 251 2.96 4.98 0.30
C SER A 251 2.80 6.33 1.01
N ALA A 252 1.81 7.14 0.63
CA ALA A 252 1.57 8.38 1.37
C ALA A 252 1.18 8.14 2.84
N GLY A 253 0.50 7.02 3.15
CA GLY A 253 -0.03 6.73 4.48
C GLY A 253 0.78 5.75 5.33
N GLU A 254 1.73 5.02 4.76
CA GLU A 254 2.54 4.03 5.48
C GLU A 254 4.02 4.10 5.06
N MET A 255 4.89 3.66 5.97
CA MET A 255 6.25 3.26 5.68
C MET A 255 6.68 2.21 6.71
N ASN A 256 7.28 1.12 6.26
CA ASN A 256 7.76 0.07 7.14
C ASN A 256 9.27 -0.05 7.01
N LEU A 257 9.97 0.13 8.12
CA LEU A 257 11.40 -0.16 8.22
C LEU A 257 11.56 -1.48 8.98
N GLU A 258 11.89 -2.55 8.27
CA GLU A 258 12.40 -3.77 8.90
C GLU A 258 13.91 -3.67 9.04
N ALA A 259 14.44 -4.13 10.18
CA ALA A 259 15.88 -4.17 10.45
C ALA A 259 16.29 -5.49 11.11
N SER A 260 17.41 -6.05 10.67
CA SER A 260 18.09 -7.19 11.28
C SER A 260 19.51 -6.80 11.66
N ARG A 261 19.85 -6.96 12.95
CA ARG A 261 21.15 -6.57 13.52
C ARG A 261 22.22 -7.62 13.23
N TRP A 262 23.39 -7.14 12.83
CA TRP A 262 24.60 -7.94 12.71
C TRP A 262 25.32 -8.06 14.06
N ASP A 263 25.57 -9.28 14.53
CA ASP A 263 26.23 -9.53 15.83
C ASP A 263 27.77 -9.69 15.74
N GLY A 264 28.33 -9.57 14.52
CA GLY A 264 29.74 -9.85 14.24
C GLY A 264 29.95 -11.12 13.40
N ARG A 265 28.98 -12.03 13.40
CA ARG A 265 29.04 -13.32 12.69
C ARG A 265 27.77 -13.66 11.91
N THR A 266 26.61 -13.31 12.44
CA THR A 266 25.30 -13.62 11.86
C THR A 266 24.34 -12.44 11.98
N PHE A 267 23.35 -12.41 11.10
CA PHE A 267 22.20 -11.53 11.23
C PHE A 267 21.18 -12.13 12.20
N GLY A 268 20.70 -11.31 13.14
CA GLY A 268 19.64 -11.68 14.08
C GLY A 268 18.24 -11.72 13.45
N PRO A 269 17.19 -11.94 14.26
CA PRO A 269 15.82 -11.86 13.77
C PRO A 269 15.49 -10.44 13.29
N GLY A 270 14.70 -10.36 12.21
CA GLY A 270 14.13 -9.10 11.74
C GLY A 270 13.09 -8.55 12.71
N THR A 271 13.10 -7.24 12.92
CA THR A 271 12.02 -6.51 13.62
C THR A 271 11.58 -5.35 12.76
N GLN A 272 10.27 -5.12 12.67
CA GLN A 272 9.71 -4.05 11.87
C GLN A 272 9.21 -2.88 12.73
N LEU A 273 9.64 -1.67 12.36
CA LEU A 273 9.08 -0.40 12.79
C LEU A 273 8.13 0.10 11.70
N THR A 274 6.84 0.00 11.96
CA THR A 274 5.80 0.55 11.08
C THR A 274 5.51 1.99 11.48
N MET A 275 5.47 2.87 10.49
CA MET A 275 5.18 4.30 10.61
C MET A 275 3.92 4.60 9.80
N ARG A 276 2.95 5.27 10.43
CA ARG A 276 1.68 5.64 9.81
C ARG A 276 1.59 7.16 9.71
N PHE A 277 1.21 7.65 8.54
CA PHE A 277 1.22 9.05 8.18
C PHE A 277 -0.17 9.55 7.83
N ASP A 278 -0.37 10.84 8.04
CA ASP A 278 -1.41 11.59 7.37
C ASP A 278 -1.01 11.83 5.91
N HIS A 279 -1.93 12.33 5.10
CA HIS A 279 -1.62 12.76 3.74
C HIS A 279 -2.38 14.02 3.34
N ALA A 280 -1.83 14.72 2.36
CA ALA A 280 -2.42 15.92 1.79
C ALA A 280 -2.67 15.73 0.30
N LEU A 281 -3.83 16.19 -0.16
CA LEU A 281 -4.21 16.20 -1.56
C LEU A 281 -3.71 17.48 -2.22
N SER A 282 -2.98 17.37 -3.32
CA SER A 282 -2.41 18.51 -4.03
C SER A 282 -2.69 18.40 -5.52
N PRO A 283 -3.47 19.32 -6.12
CA PRO A 283 -3.57 19.38 -7.58
C PRO A 283 -2.20 19.78 -8.15
N VAL A 284 -1.70 19.05 -9.14
CA VAL A 284 -0.40 19.33 -9.77
C VAL A 284 -0.49 19.56 -11.28
N GLY A 285 -1.64 19.26 -11.88
CA GLY A 285 -1.93 19.63 -13.26
C GLY A 285 -3.43 19.65 -13.51
N SER A 286 -3.88 20.59 -14.35
CA SER A 286 -5.25 20.66 -14.84
C SER A 286 -5.29 21.02 -16.31
N ALA A 287 -6.33 20.58 -17.01
CA ALA A 287 -6.59 20.93 -18.40
C ALA A 287 -8.09 21.00 -18.68
N CYS A 288 -8.52 21.89 -19.55
CA CYS A 288 -9.90 21.98 -20.04
C CYS A 288 -9.99 22.24 -21.54
N ALA A 289 -11.15 21.93 -22.10
CA ALA A 289 -11.50 22.25 -23.49
C ALA A 289 -12.30 23.57 -23.60
N PRO A 290 -12.15 24.36 -24.68
CA PRO A 290 -11.20 24.19 -25.79
C PRO A 290 -9.78 24.68 -25.44
N LYS A 291 -8.81 24.32 -26.29
CA LYS A 291 -7.34 24.49 -26.19
C LYS A 291 -6.86 25.65 -25.28
N GLN A 292 -5.96 25.33 -24.35
CA GLN A 292 -5.11 26.26 -23.58
C GLN A 292 -5.78 27.10 -22.49
N SER A 293 -7.04 26.86 -22.13
CA SER A 293 -7.65 27.58 -21.00
C SER A 293 -7.15 27.00 -19.66
N PRO A 294 -6.51 27.79 -18.79
CA PRO A 294 -6.28 27.39 -17.40
C PRO A 294 -7.61 26.97 -16.78
N CYS A 295 -7.62 25.86 -16.06
CA CYS A 295 -8.85 25.29 -15.55
C CYS A 295 -8.88 25.17 -14.03
N ASP A 296 -8.46 26.25 -13.36
CA ASP A 296 -8.38 26.32 -11.91
C ASP A 296 -9.77 26.17 -11.25
N ASP A 297 -10.83 26.59 -11.93
CA ASP A 297 -12.22 26.41 -11.47
C ASP A 297 -12.65 24.93 -11.54
N PHE A 298 -12.24 24.20 -12.58
CA PHE A 298 -12.44 22.75 -12.62
C PHE A 298 -11.54 22.04 -11.60
N ALA A 299 -10.29 22.48 -11.42
CA ALA A 299 -9.41 21.98 -10.36
C ALA A 299 -10.06 22.08 -8.99
N THR A 300 -10.66 23.22 -8.67
CA THR A 300 -11.42 23.43 -7.43
C THR A 300 -12.60 22.45 -7.32
N THR A 301 -13.36 22.28 -8.40
CA THR A 301 -14.52 21.36 -8.45
C THR A 301 -14.09 19.90 -8.26
N ALA A 302 -13.04 19.48 -8.95
CA ALA A 302 -12.48 18.14 -8.85
C ALA A 302 -11.88 17.87 -7.47
N MET A 303 -11.16 18.83 -6.88
CA MET A 303 -10.61 18.71 -5.52
C MET A 303 -11.70 18.49 -4.48
N ALA A 304 -12.88 19.12 -4.63
CA ALA A 304 -14.02 18.86 -3.75
C ALA A 304 -14.56 17.43 -3.91
N ALA A 305 -14.50 16.85 -5.11
CA ALA A 305 -14.84 15.44 -5.34
C ALA A 305 -13.79 14.51 -4.71
N VAL A 306 -12.48 14.74 -4.96
CA VAL A 306 -11.41 13.91 -4.39
C VAL A 306 -11.44 13.94 -2.86
N ALA A 307 -11.59 15.11 -2.24
CA ALA A 307 -11.65 15.25 -0.78
C ALA A 307 -12.82 14.46 -0.13
N ARG A 308 -13.89 14.19 -0.89
CA ARG A 308 -15.00 13.33 -0.45
C ARG A 308 -14.76 11.85 -0.73
N TYR A 309 -14.06 11.55 -1.82
CA TYR A 309 -13.85 10.18 -2.29
C TYR A 309 -12.67 9.48 -1.62
N ASP A 310 -11.55 10.18 -1.46
CA ASP A 310 -10.31 9.69 -0.86
C ASP A 310 -10.49 8.99 0.50
N PRO A 311 -11.29 9.50 1.46
CA PRO A 311 -11.51 8.79 2.73
C PRO A 311 -12.49 7.59 2.62
N SER A 312 -13.09 7.34 1.46
CA SER A 312 -14.04 6.24 1.22
C SER A 312 -14.11 5.90 -0.28
N PRO A 313 -13.03 5.36 -0.88
CA PRO A 313 -12.85 5.21 -2.33
C PRO A 313 -13.63 4.02 -2.90
N VAL A 314 -14.94 4.03 -2.72
CA VAL A 314 -15.87 2.98 -3.14
C VAL A 314 -16.84 3.55 -4.18
N PRO A 315 -17.12 2.83 -5.29
CA PRO A 315 -18.12 3.24 -6.26
C PRO A 315 -19.45 3.62 -5.60
N GLY A 316 -19.95 4.80 -5.96
CA GLY A 316 -21.18 5.37 -5.41
C GLY A 316 -20.98 6.39 -4.27
N THR A 317 -19.78 6.53 -3.69
CA THR A 317 -19.50 7.54 -2.64
C THR A 317 -19.81 8.97 -3.09
N LEU A 318 -19.56 9.27 -4.37
CA LEU A 318 -19.82 10.59 -4.96
C LEU A 318 -21.21 10.72 -5.57
N ASP A 319 -22.00 9.64 -5.60
CA ASP A 319 -23.33 9.69 -6.19
C ASP A 319 -24.25 10.62 -5.42
N ARG A 320 -25.18 11.20 -6.16
CA ARG A 320 -26.29 11.98 -5.62
C ARG A 320 -27.55 11.62 -6.38
N SER A 321 -28.70 11.76 -5.73
CA SER A 321 -29.98 11.53 -6.38
C SER A 321 -30.22 12.56 -7.48
N LEU A 322 -30.16 12.13 -8.74
CA LEU A 322 -30.60 12.92 -9.88
C LEU A 322 -32.07 12.64 -10.17
N THR A 323 -32.80 13.67 -10.58
CA THR A 323 -34.23 13.59 -10.92
C THR A 323 -34.54 14.28 -12.25
N GLY A 324 -35.63 13.87 -12.90
CA GLY A 324 -36.13 14.52 -14.12
C GLY A 324 -35.09 14.59 -15.23
N ALA A 325 -35.01 15.74 -15.90
CA ALA A 325 -34.13 15.95 -17.05
C ALA A 325 -32.64 15.72 -16.74
N ALA A 326 -32.18 16.07 -15.54
CA ALA A 326 -30.78 15.87 -15.13
C ALA A 326 -30.43 14.38 -15.05
N LYS A 327 -31.34 13.54 -14.54
CA LYS A 327 -31.17 12.09 -14.52
C LYS A 327 -31.08 11.53 -15.93
N THR A 328 -32.04 11.88 -16.79
CA THR A 328 -32.08 11.43 -18.19
C THR A 328 -30.82 11.85 -18.95
N ALA A 329 -30.36 13.08 -18.76
CA ALA A 329 -29.14 13.58 -19.39
C ALA A 329 -27.88 12.84 -18.91
N TYR A 330 -27.79 12.56 -17.61
CA TYR A 330 -26.68 11.79 -17.04
C TYR A 330 -26.66 10.34 -17.54
N GLU A 331 -27.81 9.65 -17.53
CA GLU A 331 -27.93 8.29 -18.06
C GLU A 331 -27.58 8.22 -19.55
N ALA A 332 -27.93 9.25 -20.33
CA ALA A 332 -27.54 9.37 -21.72
C ALA A 332 -26.02 9.54 -21.93
N MET A 333 -25.28 10.06 -20.95
CA MET A 333 -23.80 10.09 -20.96
C MET A 333 -23.20 8.74 -20.55
N VAL A 334 -23.78 8.06 -19.56
CA VAL A 334 -23.28 6.77 -19.07
C VAL A 334 -23.33 5.68 -20.15
N ALA A 335 -24.38 5.67 -20.98
CA ALA A 335 -24.55 4.67 -22.04
C ALA A 335 -23.37 4.60 -23.04
N PRO A 336 -22.96 5.68 -23.73
CA PRO A 336 -21.77 5.65 -24.58
C PRO A 336 -20.48 5.45 -23.79
N ALA A 337 -20.40 5.91 -22.53
CA ALA A 337 -19.22 5.72 -21.69
C ALA A 337 -18.92 4.25 -21.40
N ARG A 338 -19.97 3.42 -21.24
CA ARG A 338 -19.88 1.98 -20.98
C ARG A 338 -19.92 1.12 -22.25
N SER A 339 -20.01 1.73 -23.43
CA SER A 339 -19.97 0.98 -24.70
C SER A 339 -18.59 0.31 -24.90
N PRO A 340 -18.44 -0.69 -25.78
CA PRO A 340 -17.15 -1.33 -26.03
C PRO A 340 -16.03 -0.38 -26.49
N SER A 341 -16.40 0.73 -27.14
CA SER A 341 -15.49 1.83 -27.53
C SER A 341 -15.56 3.03 -26.59
N GLY A 342 -16.20 2.88 -25.43
CA GLY A 342 -16.33 3.90 -24.40
C GLY A 342 -15.08 4.02 -23.51
N ILE A 343 -15.22 4.87 -22.48
CA ILE A 343 -14.14 5.26 -21.56
C ILE A 343 -14.14 4.47 -20.24
N ALA A 344 -15.13 3.59 -20.02
CA ALA A 344 -15.18 2.76 -18.82
C ALA A 344 -14.03 1.73 -18.82
N PRO A 345 -13.54 1.31 -17.63
CA PRO A 345 -12.61 0.19 -17.53
C PRO A 345 -13.22 -1.05 -18.19
N LYS A 346 -12.46 -1.70 -19.07
CA LYS A 346 -12.92 -2.92 -19.74
C LYS A 346 -12.49 -4.06 -18.84
N GLY A 347 -13.43 -4.90 -18.41
CA GLY A 347 -13.24 -5.91 -17.35
C GLY A 347 -12.15 -6.99 -17.56
N ASP A 348 -11.35 -6.89 -18.61
CA ASP A 348 -10.11 -7.65 -18.78
C ASP A 348 -8.93 -6.80 -18.29
N THR A 349 -8.14 -7.36 -17.37
CA THR A 349 -7.14 -6.71 -16.50
C THR A 349 -6.01 -5.93 -17.20
N ASN A 350 -5.98 -5.87 -18.53
CA ASN A 350 -4.96 -5.18 -19.32
C ASN A 350 -5.46 -3.92 -20.04
N ALA A 351 -6.76 -3.60 -19.95
CA ALA A 351 -7.35 -2.47 -20.63
C ALA A 351 -7.71 -1.36 -19.63
N TYR A 352 -6.67 -0.70 -19.13
CA TYR A 352 -6.79 0.55 -18.37
C TYR A 352 -7.49 1.63 -19.22
N ALA A 353 -8.28 2.48 -18.59
CA ALA A 353 -8.91 3.59 -19.31
C ALA A 353 -7.88 4.69 -19.58
N ASP A 354 -7.80 5.15 -20.83
CA ASP A 354 -6.87 6.21 -21.22
C ASP A 354 -7.23 7.56 -20.61
N LEU A 355 -6.22 8.42 -20.40
CA LEU A 355 -6.46 9.82 -20.08
C LEU A 355 -7.09 10.54 -21.28
N PRO A 356 -8.00 11.51 -21.06
CA PRO A 356 -8.50 12.30 -22.17
C PRO A 356 -7.37 13.13 -22.78
N THR A 357 -7.35 13.21 -24.10
CA THR A 357 -6.36 14.00 -24.82
C THR A 357 -6.72 15.48 -24.76
N PHE A 358 -5.91 16.26 -24.04
CA PHE A 358 -5.87 17.71 -24.15
C PHE A 358 -4.55 18.13 -24.80
N GLU A 359 -4.48 19.34 -25.36
CA GLU A 359 -3.19 19.87 -25.85
C GLU A 359 -2.19 20.11 -24.72
N ALA A 360 -2.69 20.54 -23.54
CA ALA A 360 -1.91 20.60 -22.32
C ALA A 360 -1.90 19.23 -21.65
N ARG A 361 -0.71 18.67 -21.38
CA ARG A 361 -0.58 17.35 -20.77
C ARG A 361 -0.62 17.48 -19.24
N PHE A 362 -1.82 17.46 -18.67
CA PHE A 362 -2.06 17.64 -17.23
C PHE A 362 -1.42 16.58 -16.32
N ALA A 363 -0.95 15.47 -16.88
CA ALA A 363 -0.23 14.40 -16.18
C ALA A 363 0.99 13.89 -16.97
N GLU A 364 1.62 14.77 -17.76
CA GLU A 364 2.77 14.40 -18.60
C GLU A 364 3.89 13.73 -17.83
N GLY A 365 4.35 12.58 -18.33
CA GLY A 365 5.48 11.85 -17.74
C GLY A 365 5.19 11.18 -16.39
N GLU A 366 3.98 11.35 -15.87
CA GLU A 366 3.61 10.88 -14.53
C GLU A 366 2.56 9.76 -14.61
N MET A 367 1.56 9.89 -15.48
CA MET A 367 0.44 8.93 -15.61
C MET A 367 0.13 8.62 -17.07
N THR A 368 -0.24 7.37 -17.35
CA THR A 368 -0.69 6.93 -18.69
C THR A 368 -2.20 6.73 -18.79
N GLY A 369 -2.91 6.59 -17.67
CA GLY A 369 -4.35 6.31 -17.64
C GLY A 369 -4.90 6.21 -16.22
N TYR A 370 -6.07 5.59 -16.11
CA TYR A 370 -6.77 5.26 -14.87
C TYR A 370 -6.60 3.79 -14.47
N GLY A 371 -6.58 3.53 -13.17
CA GLY A 371 -6.72 2.18 -12.61
C GLY A 371 -8.08 1.53 -12.95
N PRO A 372 -8.18 0.19 -12.87
CA PRO A 372 -9.38 -0.58 -13.19
C PRO A 372 -10.56 -0.29 -12.23
N GLU A 373 -10.28 0.29 -11.07
CA GLU A 373 -11.26 0.70 -10.06
C GLU A 373 -11.96 2.02 -10.38
N ALA A 374 -11.51 2.73 -11.41
CA ALA A 374 -12.07 4.02 -11.77
C ALA A 374 -13.58 3.93 -12.06
N THR A 375 -14.31 4.92 -11.54
CA THR A 375 -15.77 4.91 -11.51
C THR A 375 -16.37 6.25 -11.92
N PHE A 376 -17.58 6.19 -12.48
CA PHE A 376 -18.32 7.39 -12.88
C PHE A 376 -19.11 7.98 -11.72
N PHE A 377 -19.27 9.30 -11.74
CA PHE A 377 -20.13 10.03 -10.81
C PHE A 377 -20.67 11.32 -11.46
N PRO A 378 -21.81 11.86 -11.02
CA PRO A 378 -22.29 13.15 -11.50
C PRO A 378 -21.46 14.29 -10.90
N ILE A 379 -20.93 15.17 -11.76
CA ILE A 379 -20.19 16.38 -11.35
C ILE A 379 -20.83 17.61 -11.98
N ASP A 380 -21.11 18.64 -11.18
CA ASP A 380 -21.59 19.91 -11.70
C ASP A 380 -20.42 20.84 -11.97
N PHE A 381 -20.36 21.40 -13.16
CA PHE A 381 -19.35 22.37 -13.54
C PHE A 381 -19.97 23.44 -14.43
N ARG A 382 -19.79 24.72 -14.06
CA ARG A 382 -20.35 25.88 -14.78
C ARG A 382 -21.84 25.78 -15.09
N GLY A 383 -22.63 25.21 -14.16
CA GLY A 383 -24.08 25.06 -14.29
C GLY A 383 -24.55 23.88 -15.15
N GLU A 384 -23.63 23.04 -15.64
CA GLU A 384 -23.92 21.82 -16.39
C GLU A 384 -23.60 20.59 -15.54
N THR A 385 -24.50 19.60 -15.52
CA THR A 385 -24.20 18.28 -14.96
C THR A 385 -23.46 17.46 -16.00
N LEU A 386 -22.23 17.07 -15.67
CA LEU A 386 -21.31 16.30 -16.50
C LEU A 386 -21.18 14.87 -15.98
N LEU A 387 -20.64 14.00 -16.84
CA LEU A 387 -20.15 12.68 -16.46
C LEU A 387 -18.74 12.83 -15.88
N GLY A 388 -18.61 12.80 -14.56
CA GLY A 388 -17.34 12.72 -13.86
C GLY A 388 -16.80 11.29 -13.88
N PHE A 389 -15.48 11.15 -13.84
CA PHE A 389 -14.76 9.88 -13.71
C PHE A 389 -13.59 10.10 -12.76
N ILE A 390 -13.49 9.23 -11.75
CA ILE A 390 -12.44 9.29 -10.72
C ILE A 390 -11.82 7.91 -10.54
N GLY A 391 -10.51 7.86 -10.40
CA GLY A 391 -9.76 6.65 -10.09
C GLY A 391 -8.30 6.98 -9.84
N HIS A 392 -7.53 5.97 -9.46
CA HIS A 392 -6.09 6.11 -9.31
C HIS A 392 -5.39 6.23 -10.67
N GLY A 393 -4.23 6.89 -10.68
CA GLY A 393 -3.35 6.89 -11.85
C GLY A 393 -2.60 5.57 -12.00
N HIS A 394 -2.21 5.22 -13.24
CA HIS A 394 -1.28 4.12 -13.47
C HIS A 394 -0.20 4.46 -14.51
N VAL A 395 0.90 3.71 -14.47
CA VAL A 395 1.94 3.65 -15.50
C VAL A 395 2.24 2.19 -15.81
N GLY A 396 1.96 1.76 -17.04
CA GLY A 396 2.03 0.34 -17.39
C GLY A 396 1.06 -0.47 -16.53
N TRP A 397 1.54 -1.48 -15.81
CA TRP A 397 0.73 -2.29 -14.89
C TRP A 397 0.72 -1.76 -13.44
N ARG A 398 1.44 -0.67 -13.15
CA ARG A 398 1.59 -0.13 -11.79
C ARG A 398 0.57 0.97 -11.53
N ILE A 399 -0.29 0.74 -10.55
CA ILE A 399 -1.23 1.73 -10.02
C ILE A 399 -0.53 2.48 -8.88
N ASN A 400 -0.64 3.80 -8.85
CA ASN A 400 -0.14 4.63 -7.74
C ASN A 400 -1.30 5.15 -6.89
N GLY A 401 -0.99 5.70 -5.72
CA GLY A 401 -1.99 6.24 -4.81
C GLY A 401 -2.56 7.59 -5.23
N ASP A 402 -2.12 8.19 -6.33
CA ASP A 402 -2.58 9.51 -6.74
C ASP A 402 -3.94 9.44 -7.44
N TRP A 403 -4.69 10.55 -7.41
CA TRP A 403 -6.04 10.61 -7.98
C TRP A 403 -6.07 11.31 -9.33
N MET A 404 -6.84 10.75 -10.24
CA MET A 404 -7.20 11.31 -11.54
C MET A 404 -8.68 11.63 -11.53
N VAL A 405 -9.05 12.85 -11.94
CA VAL A 405 -10.45 13.24 -12.12
C VAL A 405 -10.64 13.88 -13.49
N SER A 406 -11.61 13.38 -14.24
CA SER A 406 -12.02 13.95 -15.52
C SER A 406 -13.52 14.13 -15.60
N ALA A 407 -13.98 15.01 -16.48
CA ALA A 407 -15.39 15.20 -16.79
C ALA A 407 -15.65 15.25 -18.30
N TRP A 408 -16.78 14.68 -18.74
CA TRP A 408 -17.24 14.68 -20.12
C TRP A 408 -18.67 15.20 -20.22
N ARG A 409 -19.00 15.76 -21.39
CA ARG A 409 -20.38 16.04 -21.81
C ARG A 409 -20.78 15.21 -23.00
N LEU A 410 -22.08 15.02 -23.20
CA LEU A 410 -22.62 14.45 -24.44
C LEU A 410 -22.86 15.56 -25.47
N LYS A 411 -22.24 15.46 -26.64
CA LYS A 411 -22.51 16.34 -27.78
C LYS A 411 -22.58 15.53 -29.07
N GLY A 412 -23.69 15.65 -29.79
CA GLY A 412 -23.92 14.89 -31.03
C GLY A 412 -23.78 13.37 -30.86
N GLY A 413 -24.17 12.83 -29.69
CA GLY A 413 -24.06 11.40 -29.36
C GLY A 413 -22.66 10.93 -28.99
N LYS A 414 -21.66 11.82 -28.90
CA LYS A 414 -20.28 11.50 -28.51
C LYS A 414 -19.92 12.18 -27.20
N LEU A 415 -19.06 11.54 -26.41
CA LEU A 415 -18.49 12.13 -25.21
C LEU A 415 -17.34 13.08 -25.60
N GLU A 416 -17.47 14.35 -25.24
CA GLU A 416 -16.42 15.34 -25.37
C GLU A 416 -15.85 15.64 -23.98
N ALA A 417 -14.52 15.53 -23.84
CA ALA A 417 -13.83 15.86 -22.59
C ALA A 417 -13.95 17.36 -22.29
N VAL A 418 -14.32 17.69 -21.05
CA VAL A 418 -14.54 19.06 -20.58
C VAL A 418 -13.36 19.52 -19.74
N GLY A 419 -12.92 18.71 -18.78
CA GLY A 419 -11.83 19.04 -17.88
C GLY A 419 -11.20 17.83 -17.22
N SER A 420 -9.94 17.98 -16.82
CA SER A 420 -9.16 16.96 -16.12
C SER A 420 -8.21 17.56 -15.11
N VAL A 421 -7.95 16.81 -14.03
CA VAL A 421 -7.08 17.18 -12.92
C VAL A 421 -6.31 15.95 -12.46
N TYR A 422 -5.01 16.14 -12.23
CA TYR A 422 -4.14 15.20 -11.55
C TYR A 422 -3.88 15.72 -10.13
N VAL A 423 -4.21 14.90 -9.13
CA VAL A 423 -4.09 15.21 -7.71
C VAL A 423 -3.11 14.24 -7.06
N LYS A 424 -1.92 14.75 -6.69
CA LYS A 424 -0.93 14.00 -5.92
C LYS A 424 -1.40 13.81 -4.48
N VAL A 425 -1.28 12.59 -3.96
CA VAL A 425 -1.43 12.25 -2.55
C VAL A 425 -0.05 12.32 -1.90
N LYS A 426 0.22 13.44 -1.23
CA LYS A 426 1.52 13.73 -0.62
C LYS A 426 1.54 13.25 0.83
N ARG A 427 2.56 12.47 1.20
CA ARG A 427 2.79 12.09 2.60
C ARG A 427 2.86 13.33 3.49
N GLY A 428 2.07 13.31 4.54
CA GLY A 428 1.95 14.38 5.53
C GLY A 428 2.76 14.12 6.79
N ALA A 429 2.21 14.54 7.93
CA ALA A 429 2.83 14.35 9.23
C ALA A 429 2.78 12.89 9.67
N LEU A 430 3.78 12.47 10.43
CA LEU A 430 3.74 11.19 11.14
C LEU A 430 2.62 11.22 12.18
N LEU A 431 1.72 10.23 12.14
CA LEU A 431 0.65 10.06 13.10
C LEU A 431 1.07 9.14 14.25
N LEU A 432 1.58 7.95 13.90
CA LEU A 432 1.83 6.87 14.84
C LEU A 432 3.01 6.03 14.39
N SER A 433 3.67 5.38 15.34
CA SER A 433 4.65 4.33 15.06
C SER A 433 4.50 3.17 16.03
N SER A 434 4.76 1.96 15.53
CA SER A 434 4.58 0.72 16.27
C SER A 434 5.66 -0.29 15.91
N ILE A 435 6.00 -1.14 16.87
CA ILE A 435 6.89 -2.28 16.65
C ILE A 435 6.04 -3.51 16.39
N VAL A 436 6.21 -4.10 15.21
CA VAL A 436 5.51 -5.31 14.79
C VAL A 436 6.51 -6.42 14.52
N PRO A 437 6.10 -7.70 14.60
CA PRO A 437 6.96 -8.81 14.20
C PRO A 437 7.39 -8.63 12.74
N GLY A 438 8.66 -8.94 12.44
CA GLY A 438 9.17 -8.91 11.07
C GLY A 438 8.58 -10.01 10.18
N VAL A 439 8.72 -9.86 8.86
CA VAL A 439 8.25 -10.86 7.90
C VAL A 439 9.00 -12.18 8.15
N GLY A 440 8.26 -13.26 8.44
CA GLY A 440 8.82 -14.59 8.78
C GLY A 440 8.89 -14.92 10.28
N ALA A 441 8.65 -13.97 11.18
CA ALA A 441 8.51 -14.27 12.63
C ALA A 441 7.15 -14.89 12.99
N SER A 442 6.11 -14.63 12.18
CA SER A 442 4.74 -15.13 12.39
C SER A 442 4.50 -16.56 11.88
N ALA A 443 5.53 -17.22 11.35
CA ALA A 443 5.47 -18.59 10.82
C ALA A 443 6.03 -19.66 11.78
N ARG A 444 6.20 -19.36 13.08
CA ARG A 444 6.65 -20.32 14.09
C ARG A 444 5.71 -20.38 15.29
#